data_AF-A0A2V6ESX7-F1
#
_entry.id   AF-A0A2V6ESX7-F1
#
_cell.length_a   1.000
_cell.length_b   1.000
_cell.length_c   1.000
_cell.angle_alpha   90.00
_cell.angle_beta   90.00
_cell.angle_gamma   90.00
#
_symmetry.space_group_name_H-M   'P 1'
#
loop_
_entity.id
_entity.type
_entity.pdbx_description
1 polymer ?
#
loop_
_entity_poly.entity_id
_entity_poly.type
_entity_poly.pdbx_seq_one_letter_code
_entity_poly.pdbx_strand_id
1 'polypeptide(L)'
;MIADHYLQVRTDLETALIRLLRLGADLHRSPGSLETLHALLIDIRQPLLFVVVGEVKAGKSSLLNALFGREFAKTGVLPATDRVCIFRYGEVEKTVDVSPQLIERFLPIDFLRDF
;
A
#
# COMPACT_ATOMS: atom_id res chain seq x y z
N MET A 1 1.64 -14.58 4.09
CA MET A 1 2.76 -13.59 4.14
C MET A 1 2.32 -12.39 4.97
N ILE A 2 3.23 -11.48 5.33
CA ILE A 2 2.89 -10.28 6.14
C ILE A 2 1.81 -9.42 5.46
N ALA A 3 1.85 -9.35 4.13
CA ALA A 3 0.86 -8.68 3.31
C ALA A 3 -0.53 -9.28 3.49
N ASP A 4 -0.69 -10.60 3.33
CA ASP A 4 -1.99 -11.27 3.48
C ASP A 4 -2.59 -11.07 4.88
N HIS A 5 -1.76 -11.12 5.92
CA HIS A 5 -2.21 -10.89 7.29
C HIS A 5 -2.67 -9.44 7.49
N TYR A 6 -1.92 -8.47 6.95
CA TYR A 6 -2.33 -7.06 6.97
C TYR A 6 -3.68 -6.86 6.26
N LEU A 7 -3.86 -7.43 5.07
CA LEU A 7 -5.10 -7.33 4.31
C LEU A 7 -6.28 -7.94 5.07
N GLN A 8 -6.08 -9.10 5.69
CA GLN A 8 -7.10 -9.75 6.52
C GLN A 8 -7.51 -8.84 7.70
N VAL A 9 -6.54 -8.32 8.45
CA VAL A 9 -6.80 -7.42 9.58
C VAL A 9 -7.50 -6.14 9.13
N ARG A 10 -7.12 -5.59 7.97
CA ARG A 10 -7.77 -4.42 7.36
C ARG A 10 -9.25 -4.70 7.08
N THR A 11 -9.56 -5.84 6.46
CA THR A 11 -10.94 -6.26 6.16
C THR A 11 -11.76 -6.50 7.43
N ASP A 12 -11.16 -7.11 8.44
CA ASP A 12 -11.82 -7.37 9.72
C ASP A 12 -12.14 -6.05 10.44
N LEU A 13 -11.20 -5.11 10.46
CA LEU A 13 -11.37 -3.79 11.06
C LEU A 13 -12.40 -2.94 10.28
N GLU A 14 -12.38 -2.97 8.95
CA GLU A 14 -13.43 -2.33 8.12
C GLU A 14 -14.82 -2.88 8.48
N THR A 15 -14.95 -4.20 8.59
CA THR A 15 -16.20 -4.86 8.97
C THR A 15 -16.67 -4.41 10.36
N ALA A 16 -15.75 -4.33 11.32
CA ALA A 16 -16.03 -3.87 12.67
C ALA A 16 -16.49 -2.39 12.69
N LEU A 17 -15.82 -1.52 11.95
CA LEU A 17 -16.18 -0.10 11.83
C LEU A 17 -17.55 0.09 11.17
N ILE A 18 -17.88 -0.68 10.12
CA ILE A 18 -19.21 -0.65 9.50
C ILE A 18 -20.29 -1.06 10.50
N ARG A 19 -20.06 -2.12 11.29
CA ARG A 19 -20.99 -2.55 12.34
C ARG A 19 -21.18 -1.48 13.40
N LEU A 20 -20.09 -0.85 13.83
CA LEU A 20 -20.14 0.23 14.82
C LEU A 20 -20.87 1.47 14.30
N LEU A 21 -20.69 1.82 13.02
CA LEU A 21 -21.41 2.93 12.38
C LEU A 21 -22.92 2.65 12.34
N ARG A 22 -23.32 1.44 11.96
CA ARG A 22 -24.75 1.03 11.98
C ARG A 22 -25.33 1.09 13.39
N LEU A 23 -24.64 0.52 14.37
CA LEU A 23 -25.06 0.57 15.77
C LEU A 23 -25.17 2.01 16.28
N GLY A 24 -24.23 2.88 15.91
CA GLY A 24 -24.28 4.30 16.26
C GLY A 24 -25.48 5.02 15.67
N ALA A 25 -25.85 4.69 14.43
CA ALA A 25 -27.04 5.24 13.78
C ALA A 25 -28.33 4.76 14.45
N ASP A 26 -28.44 3.45 14.76
CA ASP A 26 -29.59 2.86 15.45
C ASP A 26 -29.80 3.46 16.85
N LEU A 27 -28.69 3.75 17.55
CA LEU A 27 -28.69 4.40 18.86
C LEU A 27 -28.83 5.94 18.80
N HIS A 28 -29.06 6.51 17.62
CA HIS A 28 -29.22 7.95 17.40
C HIS A 28 -28.06 8.78 18.00
N ARG A 29 -26.82 8.29 17.82
CA ARG A 29 -25.62 8.99 18.29
C ARG A 29 -25.45 10.35 17.63
N SER A 30 -24.65 11.19 18.26
CA SER A 30 -24.37 12.53 17.75
C SER A 30 -23.76 12.47 16.35
N PRO A 31 -24.06 13.44 15.47
CA PRO A 31 -23.52 13.49 14.11
C PRO A 31 -21.99 13.40 14.07
N GLY A 32 -21.30 14.08 15.00
CA GLY A 32 -19.83 14.09 15.04
C GLY A 32 -19.20 12.70 15.27
N SER A 33 -19.85 11.80 16.03
CA SER A 33 -19.37 10.43 16.20
C SER A 33 -19.52 9.61 14.92
N LEU A 34 -20.63 9.79 14.19
CA LEU A 34 -20.85 9.11 12.92
C LEU A 34 -19.90 9.61 11.82
N GLU A 35 -19.65 10.92 11.77
CA GLU A 35 -18.67 11.53 10.88
C GLU A 35 -17.25 10.98 11.14
N THR A 36 -16.86 10.86 12.41
CA THR A 36 -15.57 10.29 12.80
C THR A 36 -15.43 8.84 12.31
N LEU A 37 -16.46 8.01 12.50
CA LEU A 37 -16.45 6.62 12.02
C LEU A 37 -16.40 6.54 10.49
N HIS A 38 -17.07 7.46 9.80
CA HIS A 38 -17.03 7.54 8.35
C HIS A 38 -15.63 7.93 7.84
N ALA A 39 -14.98 8.90 8.48
CA ALA A 39 -13.61 9.29 8.14
C ALA A 39 -12.63 8.14 8.33
N LEU A 40 -12.71 7.41 9.45
CA LEU A 40 -11.87 6.23 9.69
C LEU A 40 -12.07 5.13 8.63
N LEU A 41 -13.31 4.93 8.14
CA LEU A 41 -13.59 4.01 7.04
C LEU A 41 -12.99 4.44 5.70
N ILE A 42 -12.87 5.74 5.45
CA ILE A 42 -12.18 6.26 4.26
C ILE A 42 -10.68 6.00 4.38
N ASP A 43 -10.09 6.31 5.53
CA ASP A 43 -8.65 6.20 5.77
C ASP A 43 -8.17 4.74 5.69
N ILE A 44 -8.90 3.80 6.28
CA ILE A 44 -8.51 2.38 6.26
C ILE A 44 -8.56 1.75 4.86
N ARG A 45 -9.32 2.34 3.95
CA ARG A 45 -9.41 1.88 2.55
C ARG A 45 -8.28 2.42 1.68
N GLN A 46 -7.45 3.32 2.19
CA GLN A 46 -6.29 3.80 1.44
C GLN A 46 -5.24 2.68 1.31
N PRO A 47 -4.54 2.59 0.18
CA PRO A 47 -3.43 1.63 0.01
C PRO A 47 -2.33 1.84 1.06
N LEU A 48 -1.71 0.74 1.50
CA LEU A 48 -0.62 0.81 2.47
C LEU A 48 0.69 1.23 1.80
N LEU A 49 1.13 2.45 2.06
CA LEU A 49 2.44 2.91 1.60
C LEU A 49 3.57 2.26 2.41
N PHE A 50 4.40 1.45 1.75
CA PHE A 50 5.61 0.85 2.32
C PHE A 50 6.87 1.49 1.72
N VAL A 51 7.72 2.08 2.56
CA VAL A 51 8.93 2.79 2.12
C VAL A 51 10.17 2.12 2.70
N VAL A 52 11.12 1.76 1.83
CA VAL A 52 12.42 1.21 2.22
C VAL A 52 13.52 2.21 1.90
N VAL A 53 14.21 2.69 2.93
CA VAL A 53 15.29 3.68 2.83
C VAL A 53 16.61 3.05 3.27
N GLY A 54 17.71 3.44 2.63
CA GLY A 54 19.05 2.97 2.96
C GLY A 54 20.05 3.26 1.85
N GLU A 55 21.33 3.06 2.15
CA GLU A 55 22.44 3.35 1.23
C GLU A 55 22.40 2.52 -0.06
N VAL A 56 23.15 2.98 -1.06
CA VAL A 56 23.30 2.26 -2.33
C VAL A 56 23.87 0.86 -2.07
N LYS A 57 23.27 -0.17 -2.70
CA LYS A 57 23.61 -1.59 -2.49
C LYS A 57 23.37 -2.15 -1.07
N ALA A 58 22.63 -1.45 -0.20
CA ALA A 58 22.23 -1.97 1.13
C ALA A 58 21.22 -3.14 1.11
N GLY A 59 20.92 -3.74 -0.05
CA GLY A 59 19.98 -4.87 -0.16
C GLY A 59 18.49 -4.51 -0.15
N LYS A 60 18.12 -3.23 -0.36
CA LYS A 60 16.71 -2.77 -0.36
C LYS A 60 15.80 -3.57 -1.31
N SER A 61 16.24 -3.80 -2.55
CA SER A 61 15.49 -4.59 -3.53
C SER A 61 15.35 -6.05 -3.09
N SER A 62 16.40 -6.63 -2.50
CA SER A 62 16.37 -7.98 -1.95
C SER A 62 15.40 -8.10 -0.77
N LEU A 63 15.36 -7.10 0.11
CA LEU A 63 14.40 -7.03 1.22
C LEU A 63 12.97 -6.99 0.69
N LEU A 64 12.67 -6.12 -0.28
CA LEU A 64 11.36 -6.05 -0.90
C LEU A 64 10.97 -7.39 -1.53
N ASN A 65 11.85 -8.00 -2.32
CA ASN A 65 11.56 -9.29 -2.95
C ASN A 65 11.29 -10.40 -1.93
N ALA A 66 12.08 -10.45 -0.85
CA ALA A 66 11.89 -11.41 0.24
C ALA A 66 10.57 -11.16 1.01
N LEU A 67 10.25 -9.89 1.30
CA LEU A 67 9.05 -9.51 2.04
C LEU A 67 7.76 -9.89 1.30
N PHE A 68 7.75 -9.71 -0.02
CA PHE A 68 6.61 -10.01 -0.89
C PHE A 68 6.70 -11.40 -1.55
N GLY A 69 7.75 -12.18 -1.23
CA GLY A 69 7.95 -13.54 -1.72
C GLY A 69 8.03 -13.67 -3.24
N ARG A 70 8.34 -12.58 -3.96
CA ARG A 70 8.38 -12.49 -5.42
C ARG A 70 9.48 -11.57 -5.86
N GLU A 71 10.12 -11.88 -6.97
CA GLU A 71 11.13 -11.00 -7.57
C GLU A 71 10.45 -9.95 -8.45
N PHE A 72 10.27 -8.73 -7.93
CA PHE A 72 9.66 -7.61 -8.67
C PHE A 72 10.56 -6.37 -8.71
N ALA A 73 11.37 -6.18 -7.66
CA ALA A 73 12.44 -5.20 -7.63
C ALA A 73 13.72 -5.87 -8.19
N LYS A 74 14.01 -5.68 -9.48
CA LYS A 74 15.20 -6.28 -10.14
C LYS A 74 16.47 -6.00 -9.35
N THR A 75 17.15 -7.04 -8.88
CA THR A 75 18.44 -6.97 -8.20
C THR A 75 19.56 -7.01 -9.23
N GLY A 76 19.87 -5.86 -9.81
CA GLY A 76 21.03 -5.70 -10.69
C GLY A 76 20.67 -5.17 -12.07
N VAL A 77 21.68 -4.53 -12.66
CA VAL A 77 21.72 -3.82 -13.94
C VAL A 77 21.22 -2.38 -13.85
N LEU A 78 22.21 -1.49 -13.78
CA LEU A 78 22.19 -0.02 -13.69
C LEU A 78 21.90 0.51 -12.28
N PRO A 79 22.60 1.56 -11.81
CA PRO A 79 22.30 2.19 -10.54
C PRO A 79 20.89 2.80 -10.62
N ALA A 80 19.87 2.00 -10.27
CA ALA A 80 18.51 2.47 -10.04
C ALA A 80 18.38 3.34 -8.77
N THR A 81 19.51 3.68 -8.15
CA THR A 81 19.62 4.27 -6.82
C THR A 81 19.69 5.80 -6.79
N ASP A 82 19.64 6.47 -7.93
CA ASP A 82 19.62 7.94 -7.97
C ASP A 82 18.19 8.52 -7.94
N ARG A 83 17.17 7.65 -8.00
CA ARG A 83 15.77 8.05 -8.11
C ARG A 83 14.90 7.19 -7.20
N VAL A 84 13.95 7.83 -6.55
CA VAL A 84 12.87 7.17 -5.81
C VAL A 84 12.05 6.36 -6.81
N CYS A 85 11.76 5.11 -6.48
CA CYS A 85 10.95 4.22 -7.30
C CYS A 85 9.67 3.88 -6.55
N ILE A 86 8.53 4.25 -7.13
CA ILE A 86 7.21 3.87 -6.63
C ILE A 86 6.71 2.70 -7.48
N PHE A 87 6.35 1.59 -6.83
CA PHE A 87 5.71 0.47 -7.49
C PHE A 87 4.19 0.64 -7.41
N ARG A 88 3.51 0.46 -8.53
CA ARG A 88 2.05 0.54 -8.61
C ARG A 88 1.50 -0.63 -9.42
N TYR A 89 0.25 -0.99 -9.16
CA TYR A 89 -0.45 -1.90 -10.06
C TYR A 89 -0.68 -1.24 -11.41
N GLY A 90 -0.42 -1.99 -12.49
CA GLY A 90 -0.91 -1.67 -13.82
C GLY A 90 -1.03 -2.93 -14.68
N GLU A 91 -2.04 -2.97 -15.55
CA GLU A 91 -2.30 -4.14 -16.40
C GLU A 91 -1.14 -4.47 -17.36
N VAL A 92 -0.32 -3.47 -17.67
CA VAL A 92 0.86 -3.59 -18.54
C VAL A 92 2.08 -3.06 -17.80
N GLU A 93 3.21 -3.77 -17.91
CA GLU A 93 4.48 -3.29 -17.39
C GLU A 93 4.89 -2.01 -18.11
N LYS A 94 5.02 -0.91 -17.34
CA LYS A 94 5.51 0.37 -17.86
C LYS A 94 6.25 1.15 -16.77
N THR A 95 7.20 1.97 -17.19
CA THR A 95 7.90 2.92 -16.31
C THR A 95 7.58 4.33 -16.78
N VAL A 96 7.19 5.20 -15.85
CA VAL A 96 6.87 6.61 -16.10
C VAL A 96 7.82 7.48 -15.30
N ASP A 97 8.48 8.42 -15.97
CA ASP A 97 9.27 9.46 -15.34
C ASP A 97 8.32 10.55 -14.80
N VAL A 98 8.21 10.66 -13.48
CA VAL A 98 7.40 11.70 -12.83
C VAL A 98 8.22 12.97 -12.65
N SER A 99 9.48 12.83 -12.23
CA SER A 99 10.43 13.93 -12.06
C SER A 99 11.86 13.40 -12.19
N PRO A 100 12.90 14.26 -12.28
CA PRO A 100 14.29 13.80 -12.41
C PRO A 100 14.75 12.86 -11.27
N GLN A 101 14.10 12.90 -10.12
CA GLN A 101 14.41 12.06 -8.94
C GLN A 101 13.33 11.01 -8.65
N LEU A 102 12.27 10.90 -9.45
CA LEU A 102 11.14 10.01 -9.18
C LEU A 102 10.67 9.26 -10.43
N ILE A 103 10.53 7.95 -10.31
CA ILE A 103 9.91 7.08 -11.30
C ILE A 103 8.74 6.30 -10.69
N GLU A 104 7.72 6.07 -11.51
CA GLU A 104 6.65 5.12 -11.21
C GLU A 104 6.79 3.88 -12.10
N ARG A 105 6.84 2.71 -11.48
CA ARG A 105 6.86 1.42 -12.17
C ARG A 105 5.53 0.73 -11.96
N PHE A 106 4.79 0.58 -13.06
CA PHE A 106 3.56 -0.17 -13.09
C PHE A 106 3.87 -1.62 -13.43
N LEU A 107 3.39 -2.55 -12.61
CA LEU A 107 3.60 -3.98 -12.81
C LEU A 107 2.25 -4.73 -12.73
N PRO A 108 2.03 -5.77 -13.55
CA PRO A 108 0.83 -6.58 -13.50
C PRO A 108 0.90 -7.60 -12.36
N ILE A 109 1.04 -7.10 -11.13
CA ILE A 109 1.16 -7.92 -9.92
C ILE A 109 0.03 -7.55 -8.97
N ASP A 110 -0.88 -8.48 -8.73
CA ASP A 110 -2.16 -8.20 -8.06
C ASP A 110 -2.01 -7.59 -6.67
N PHE A 111 -0.98 -7.96 -5.89
CA PHE A 111 -0.80 -7.38 -4.56
C PHE A 111 -0.59 -5.86 -4.61
N LEU A 112 -0.02 -5.29 -5.69
CA LEU A 112 0.17 -3.85 -5.82
C LEU A 112 -1.16 -3.07 -6.00
N ARG A 113 -2.31 -3.76 -6.07
CA ARG A 113 -3.62 -3.10 -5.99
C ARG A 113 -3.95 -2.65 -4.57
N ASP A 114 -3.35 -3.32 -3.59
CA ASP A 114 -3.62 -3.12 -2.17
C ASP A 114 -2.56 -2.26 -1.46
N PHE A 115 -1.44 -1.97 -2.12
CA PHE A 115 -0.27 -1.24 -1.60
C PHE A 115 0.10 -0.06 -2.50
#